data_AF-A0A4R1G784-F1
#
_entry.id   AF-A0A4R1G784-F1
#
_cell.length_a   1.000
_cell.length_b   1.000
_cell.length_c   1.000
_cell.angle_alpha   90.00
_cell.angle_beta   90.00
_cell.angle_gamma   90.00
#
_symmetry.space_group_name_H-M   'P 1'
#
loop_
_entity.id
_entity.type
_entity.pdbx_description
1 polymer ?
#
loop_
_entity_poly.entity_id
_entity_poly.type
_entity_poly.pdbx_seq_one_letter_code
_entity_poly.pdbx_strand_id
1 'polypeptide(L)'
;MRKVIVGLAVFAALTAQASAGVWESNCAGCHNGSVAQSTAEVLKKKFKTKQEFINAAKNTTNPMMAGIKANPQLIEEAAKELYGK
;
A
#
# COMPACT_ATOMS: atom_id res chain seq x y z
N MET A 1 -20.13 41.26 -9.71
CA MET A 1 -20.74 39.94 -9.46
C MET A 1 -20.12 38.76 -10.23
N ARG A 2 -19.26 38.96 -11.24
CA ARG A 2 -18.61 37.84 -11.98
C ARG A 2 -17.36 37.24 -11.32
N LYS A 3 -16.78 37.91 -10.32
CA LYS A 3 -15.53 37.48 -9.65
C LYS A 3 -15.74 36.58 -8.43
N VAL A 4 -16.99 36.38 -8.00
CA VAL A 4 -17.31 35.61 -6.78
C VAL A 4 -17.59 34.13 -7.08
N ILE A 5 -17.98 33.80 -8.32
CA ILE A 5 -18.32 32.43 -8.72
C ILE A 5 -17.07 31.56 -8.91
N VAL A 6 -15.91 32.16 -9.17
CA VAL A 6 -14.66 31.42 -9.40
C VAL A 6 -14.05 30.87 -8.11
N GLY A 7 -14.38 31.45 -6.94
CA GLY A 7 -13.81 31.01 -5.65
C GLY A 7 -14.45 29.75 -5.06
N LEU A 8 -15.67 29.39 -5.46
CA LEU A 8 -16.42 28.30 -4.82
C LEU A 8 -16.11 26.92 -5.42
N ALA A 9 -15.52 26.85 -6.62
CA ALA A 9 -15.20 25.57 -7.27
C ALA A 9 -13.92 24.90 -6.74
N VAL A 10 -13.06 25.62 -6.01
CA VAL A 10 -11.77 25.10 -5.52
C VAL A 10 -11.91 24.29 -4.23
N PHE A 11 -12.97 24.50 -3.44
CA PHE A 11 -13.16 23.79 -2.16
C PHE A 11 -13.70 22.36 -2.29
N ALA A 12 -14.35 22.01 -3.42
CA ALA A 12 -14.96 20.69 -3.59
C ALA A 12 -13.94 19.57 -3.88
N ALA A 13 -12.71 19.90 -4.29
CA ALA A 13 -11.69 18.91 -4.66
C ALA A 13 -10.93 18.30 -3.46
N LEU A 14 -11.11 18.81 -2.23
CA LEU A 14 -10.36 18.39 -1.04
C LEU A 14 -11.05 17.30 -0.21
N THR A 15 -12.22 16.81 -0.63
CA THR A 15 -12.99 15.81 0.12
C THR A 15 -12.95 14.41 -0.47
N ALA A 16 -12.19 14.19 -1.55
CA ALA A 16 -11.88 12.85 -2.01
C ALA A 16 -11.05 12.16 -0.92
N GLN A 17 -11.71 11.44 -0.03
CA GLN A 17 -11.08 10.45 0.82
C GLN A 17 -10.38 9.48 -0.12
N ALA A 18 -9.08 9.68 -0.33
CA ALA A 18 -8.24 8.67 -0.95
C ALA A 18 -8.36 7.46 -0.03
N SER A 19 -9.15 6.46 -0.44
CA SER A 19 -9.17 5.16 0.22
C SER A 19 -7.76 4.63 0.10
N ALA A 20 -6.96 4.80 1.16
CA ALA A 20 -5.64 4.21 1.24
C ALA A 20 -5.80 2.71 1.01
N GLY A 21 -5.11 2.18 0.01
CA GLY A 21 -5.15 0.76 -0.29
C GLY A 21 -4.68 -0.08 0.90
N VAL A 22 -4.74 -1.40 0.75
CA VAL A 22 -4.27 -2.32 1.80
C VAL A 22 -2.78 -2.13 2.03
N TRP A 23 -2.03 -1.85 0.95
CA TRP A 23 -0.60 -1.56 1.05
C TRP A 23 -0.32 -0.35 1.96
N GLU A 24 -0.96 0.79 1.71
CA GLU A 24 -0.79 2.00 2.54
C GLU A 24 -1.26 1.82 3.98
N SER A 25 -2.37 1.11 4.16
CA SER A 25 -2.99 0.95 5.49
C SER A 25 -2.29 -0.07 6.39
N ASN A 26 -1.61 -1.09 5.81
CA ASN A 26 -1.11 -2.23 6.57
C ASN A 26 0.37 -2.57 6.30
N CYS A 27 0.95 -2.12 5.20
CA CYS A 27 2.30 -2.51 4.79
C CYS A 27 3.29 -1.35 4.85
N ALA A 28 2.91 -0.19 4.28
CA ALA A 28 3.80 0.95 4.07
C ALA A 28 4.33 1.55 5.38
N GLY A 29 3.58 1.45 6.48
CA GLY A 29 4.04 1.90 7.80
C GLY A 29 5.37 1.27 8.24
N CYS A 30 5.62 0.01 7.86
CA CYS A 30 6.90 -0.66 8.09
C CYS A 30 7.78 -0.69 6.83
N HIS A 31 7.18 -0.90 5.66
CA HIS A 31 7.86 -1.01 4.37
C HIS A 31 8.08 0.36 3.70
N ASN A 32 8.70 1.30 4.42
CA ASN A 32 8.92 2.69 3.99
C ASN A 32 10.41 3.05 3.74
N GLY A 33 11.34 2.11 3.85
CA GLY A 33 12.77 2.36 3.69
C GLY A 33 13.46 2.84 4.97
N SER A 34 12.71 3.13 6.04
CA SER A 34 13.26 3.47 7.35
C SER A 34 13.16 2.29 8.32
N VAL A 35 11.94 1.83 8.64
CA VAL A 35 11.72 0.71 9.58
C VAL A 35 12.18 -0.61 8.96
N ALA A 36 11.66 -0.93 7.78
CA ALA A 36 12.20 -1.94 6.90
C ALA A 36 12.78 -1.26 5.67
N GLN A 37 13.99 -1.67 5.28
CA GLN A 37 14.67 -1.18 4.07
C GLN A 37 13.91 -1.54 2.77
N SER A 38 12.97 -2.48 2.85
CA SER A 38 12.16 -2.94 1.74
C SER A 38 10.94 -2.05 1.49
N THR A 39 11.01 -1.10 0.57
CA THR A 39 9.84 -0.36 0.05
C THR A 39 9.02 -1.21 -0.93
N ALA A 40 7.85 -0.71 -1.37
CA ALA A 40 7.05 -1.32 -2.42
C ALA A 40 7.87 -1.57 -3.69
N GLU A 41 8.66 -0.58 -4.11
CA GLU A 41 9.50 -0.64 -5.31
C GLU A 41 10.62 -1.66 -5.14
N VAL A 42 11.26 -1.69 -3.97
CA VAL A 42 12.30 -2.67 -3.66
C VAL A 42 11.72 -4.09 -3.68
N LEU A 43 10.53 -4.27 -3.11
CA LEU A 43 9.83 -5.56 -3.10
C LEU A 43 9.42 -5.99 -4.50
N LYS A 44 8.86 -5.10 -5.33
CA LYS A 44 8.53 -5.36 -6.74
C LYS A 44 9.77 -5.64 -7.60
N LYS A 45 10.92 -5.04 -7.26
CA LYS A 45 12.19 -5.37 -7.90
C LYS A 45 12.71 -6.74 -7.48
N LYS A 46 12.51 -7.15 -6.23
CA LYS A 46 12.96 -8.45 -5.71
C LYS A 46 12.05 -9.61 -6.11
N PHE A 47 10.75 -9.43 -5.98
CA PHE A 47 9.71 -10.41 -6.30
C PHE A 47 8.96 -9.92 -7.55
N LYS A 48 9.25 -10.54 -8.68
CA LYS A 48 8.79 -10.09 -10.00
C LYS A 48 7.32 -10.42 -10.24
N THR A 49 6.82 -11.44 -9.55
CA THR A 49 5.44 -11.89 -9.69
C THR A 49 4.64 -11.72 -8.39
N LYS A 50 3.32 -11.60 -8.54
CA LYS A 50 2.37 -11.61 -7.41
C LYS A 50 2.58 -12.83 -6.51
N GLN A 51 2.80 -14.01 -7.11
CA GLN A 51 2.96 -15.26 -6.37
C GLN A 51 4.27 -15.32 -5.58
N GLU A 52 5.37 -14.84 -6.16
CA GLU A 52 6.66 -14.74 -5.46
C GLU A 52 6.56 -13.83 -4.23
N PHE A 53 5.89 -12.69 -4.36
CA PHE A 53 5.65 -11.76 -3.25
C PHE A 53 4.83 -12.43 -2.13
N ILE A 54 3.72 -13.08 -2.48
CA ILE A 54 2.85 -13.77 -1.51
C ILE A 54 3.63 -14.88 -0.80
N ASN A 55 4.37 -15.70 -1.54
CA ASN A 55 5.14 -16.80 -0.97
C ASN A 55 6.23 -16.28 -0.04
N ALA A 56 6.93 -15.21 -0.41
CA ALA A 56 7.95 -14.61 0.45
C ALA A 56 7.35 -14.03 1.74
N ALA A 57 6.22 -13.31 1.64
CA ALA A 57 5.53 -12.75 2.79
C ALA A 57 4.98 -13.82 3.74
N LYS A 58 4.44 -14.93 3.21
CA LYS A 58 3.95 -16.06 4.02
C LYS A 58 5.10 -16.84 4.71
N ASN A 59 6.27 -16.93 4.08
CA ASN A 59 7.38 -17.75 4.57
C ASN A 59 8.48 -16.98 5.31
N THR A 60 8.39 -15.65 5.40
CA THR A 60 9.35 -14.87 6.18
C THR A 60 9.39 -15.31 7.66
N THR A 61 10.58 -15.35 8.22
CA THR A 61 10.86 -15.66 9.63
C THR A 61 10.97 -14.41 10.49
N ASN A 62 10.82 -13.22 9.90
CA ASN A 62 10.91 -11.97 10.65
C ASN A 62 9.73 -11.86 11.65
N PRO A 63 9.99 -11.76 12.97
CA PRO A 63 8.93 -11.73 13.98
C PRO A 63 7.99 -10.53 13.84
N MET A 64 8.45 -9.40 13.27
CA MET A 64 7.60 -8.24 13.02
C MET A 64 6.47 -8.52 12.02
N MET A 65 6.62 -9.53 11.17
CA MET A 65 5.59 -9.93 10.20
C MET A 65 4.55 -10.89 10.79
N ALA A 66 4.67 -11.33 12.04
CA ALA A 66 3.79 -12.33 12.63
C ALA A 66 2.30 -11.93 12.58
N GLY A 67 1.97 -10.68 12.89
CA GLY A 67 0.60 -10.16 12.84
C GLY A 67 0.01 -10.13 11.42
N ILE A 68 0.83 -9.80 10.43
CA ILE A 68 0.43 -9.83 9.01
C ILE A 68 0.25 -11.27 8.53
N LYS A 69 1.13 -12.19 8.94
CA LYS A 69 1.04 -13.62 8.59
C LYS A 69 -0.20 -14.30 9.17
N ALA A 70 -0.70 -13.85 10.32
CA ALA A 70 -1.95 -14.34 10.89
C ALA A 70 -3.18 -13.97 10.03
N ASN A 71 -3.05 -12.97 9.16
CA ASN A 71 -4.11 -12.47 8.28
C ASN A 71 -3.67 -12.57 6.79
N PRO A 72 -3.60 -13.79 6.21
CA PRO A 72 -3.07 -13.99 4.86
C PRO A 72 -3.85 -13.25 3.77
N GLN A 73 -5.10 -12.88 4.01
CA GLN A 73 -5.90 -12.05 3.10
C GLN A 73 -5.26 -10.68 2.85
N LEU A 74 -4.69 -10.03 3.88
CA LEU A 74 -3.99 -8.75 3.73
C LEU A 74 -2.80 -8.86 2.76
N ILE A 75 -2.07 -9.98 2.82
CA ILE A 75 -0.95 -10.25 1.91
C ILE A 75 -1.46 -10.40 0.48
N GLU A 76 -2.58 -11.09 0.27
CA GLU A 76 -3.14 -11.34 -1.06
C GLU A 76 -3.74 -10.08 -1.68
N GLU A 77 -4.38 -9.23 -0.87
CA GLU A 77 -4.92 -7.93 -1.28
C GLU A 77 -3.81 -6.92 -1.59
N ALA A 78 -2.80 -6.79 -0.72
CA ALA A 78 -1.63 -5.96 -1.00
C ALA A 78 -0.89 -6.44 -2.27
N ALA A 79 -0.79 -7.75 -2.48
CA ALA A 79 -0.20 -8.30 -3.70
C ALA A 79 -1.07 -8.02 -4.94
N LYS A 80 -2.41 -8.03 -4.80
CA LYS A 80 -3.32 -7.65 -5.88
C LYS A 80 -3.17 -6.17 -6.23
N GLU A 81 -3.00 -5.31 -5.23
CA GLU A 81 -2.79 -3.88 -5.43
C GLU A 81 -1.44 -3.58 -6.12
N LEU A 82 -0.36 -4.19 -5.65
CA LEU A 82 0.99 -3.92 -6.17
C LEU A 82 1.26 -4.50 -7.57
N TYR A 83 0.62 -5.62 -7.91
CA TYR A 83 0.88 -6.39 -9.13
C TYR A 83 -0.33 -6.52 -10.06
N GLY A 84 -1.51 -6.09 -9.62
CA GLY A 84 -2.70 -6.01 -10.47
C GLY A 84 -2.50 -4.92 -11.52
N LYS A 85 -2.73 -5.27 -12.78
CA LYS A 85 -3.03 -4.30 -13.82
C LYS A 85 -4.51 -3.96 -13.76
#